data_AF-A0A259B121-F1
#
_entry.id   AF-A0A259B121-F1
#
_cell.length_a   1.000
_cell.length_b   1.000
_cell.length_c   1.000
_cell.angle_alpha   90.00
_cell.angle_beta   90.00
_cell.angle_gamma   90.00
#
_symmetry.space_group_name_H-M   'P 1'
#
loop_
_entity.id
_entity.type
_entity.pdbx_description
1 polymer ?
#
loop_
_entity_poly.entity_id
_entity_poly.type
_entity_poly.pdbx_seq_one_letter_code
_entity_poly.pdbx_strand_id
1 'polypeptide(L)'
;MHPGAVWHKADLQCHSPRDRGWQGTATLPGGDQVKEQARSAWAVEFIAACKDRGLSIASITDHHDICLADYVRVAANGDDDFVFYPGIEVTCRDNAQCLIIFDPSCGVDFQNKVLGLLTNAMPAGREDEKTCVTQPIGRTVAELYQAILDDEHLREHCILFPHFGNQDTSHKSLNEVGHHHRFAALGCDGVYVEVPIAQLDEPTKQKIRGEIPDWGSRRRALIPTGDNRREDWARLGAHDCWIKLGEPTIEGIRQALLADEARIAFAAPKEPDERLVTLTVQSTLFGNDPASVRFNPGFNAIIGGRGSGKSALLEYLRFGLGRTATDMPGGESRLKDRTVNLIEETLKDGGYVEIALEREGISETWRRDYANRETISVRDAAGNVTTVPLSDAQRRFPGRAFDQKGLSSTMTDPKRAADQITGIAAAEEVEQRRRIDEDIQSAKRSVTLALQQLAAYWQARLDAQRKAAFATETQTRASLVAERLRAEGVSAAAREIIAKAPSFAQGAAYIRDLEADISSAVAELTTLSPRLLGESGRRRGTLIYLLLPN
;
A
#
# COMPACT_ATOMS: atom_id res chain seq x y z
N MET A 1 1.87 11.72 -21.80
CA MET A 1 3.27 11.61 -21.33
C MET A 1 3.33 10.41 -20.39
N HIS A 2 4.25 9.47 -20.64
CA HIS A 2 4.42 8.29 -19.80
C HIS A 2 4.81 8.71 -18.36
N PRO A 3 4.14 8.21 -17.29
CA PRO A 3 4.38 8.68 -15.92
C PRO A 3 5.76 8.27 -15.35
N GLY A 4 6.56 7.53 -16.13
CA GLY A 4 7.78 6.87 -15.67
C GLY A 4 7.44 5.53 -15.00
N ALA A 5 8.36 4.99 -14.21
CA ALA A 5 8.09 3.75 -13.51
C ALA A 5 7.17 3.98 -12.29
N VAL A 6 6.06 3.24 -12.22
CA VAL A 6 5.03 3.35 -11.18
C VAL A 6 4.81 2.01 -10.50
N TRP A 7 4.36 2.04 -9.26
CA TRP A 7 4.14 0.83 -8.46
C TRP A 7 2.77 0.23 -8.77
N HIS A 8 2.76 -1.07 -9.02
CA HIS A 8 1.54 -1.86 -9.20
C HIS A 8 1.45 -2.94 -8.15
N LYS A 9 0.33 -3.04 -7.44
CA LYS A 9 0.07 -4.21 -6.61
C LYS A 9 -0.39 -5.36 -7.52
N ALA A 10 0.28 -6.50 -7.40
CA ALA A 10 0.17 -7.61 -8.33
C ALA A 10 -0.21 -8.93 -7.62
N ASP A 11 -1.03 -9.75 -8.28
CA ASP A 11 -1.20 -11.17 -7.96
C ASP A 11 -1.13 -12.01 -9.24
N LEU A 12 -0.01 -12.72 -9.44
CA LEU A 12 0.28 -13.43 -10.69
C LEU A 12 -0.16 -14.90 -10.68
N GLN A 13 -0.90 -15.36 -9.65
CA GLN A 13 -1.44 -16.72 -9.60
C GLN A 13 -2.88 -16.72 -9.08
N CYS A 14 -3.83 -16.72 -10.02
CA CYS A 14 -5.26 -16.90 -9.72
C CYS A 14 -5.86 -17.94 -10.66
N HIS A 15 -6.89 -18.62 -10.19
CA HIS A 15 -7.61 -19.64 -10.95
C HIS A 15 -9.02 -19.18 -11.25
N SER A 16 -9.62 -19.79 -12.27
CA SER A 16 -11.01 -19.60 -12.66
C SER A 16 -11.87 -20.80 -12.25
N PRO A 17 -13.21 -20.69 -12.36
CA PRO A 17 -14.12 -21.82 -12.20
C PRO A 17 -13.86 -23.02 -13.11
N ARG A 18 -13.05 -22.88 -14.19
CA ARG A 18 -12.62 -24.04 -14.98
C ARG A 18 -11.61 -24.91 -14.24
N ASP A 19 -10.77 -24.33 -13.38
CA ASP A 19 -9.76 -25.08 -12.67
C ASP A 19 -10.41 -26.18 -11.82
N ARG A 20 -9.84 -27.39 -11.87
CA ARG A 20 -10.37 -28.52 -11.11
C ARG A 20 -10.21 -28.34 -9.60
N GLY A 21 -9.26 -27.52 -9.16
CA GLY A 21 -9.06 -27.15 -7.77
C GLY A 21 -9.95 -25.99 -7.30
N TRP A 22 -10.84 -25.47 -8.16
CA TRP A 22 -11.75 -24.40 -7.81
C TRP A 22 -12.69 -24.78 -6.66
N GLN A 23 -12.80 -23.90 -5.69
CA GLN A 23 -13.61 -24.00 -4.48
C GLN A 23 -14.79 -23.03 -4.63
N GLY A 24 -15.89 -23.55 -5.16
CA GLY A 24 -17.10 -22.77 -5.41
C GLY A 24 -18.11 -23.58 -6.21
N THR A 25 -19.26 -22.96 -6.44
CA THR A 25 -20.38 -23.54 -7.20
C THR A 25 -20.45 -23.05 -8.64
N ALA A 26 -19.81 -21.92 -8.97
CA ALA A 26 -19.71 -21.44 -10.33
C ALA A 26 -19.17 -22.51 -11.30
N THR A 27 -19.81 -22.60 -12.46
CA THR A 27 -19.40 -23.40 -13.60
C THR A 27 -19.45 -22.50 -14.84
N LEU A 28 -18.42 -22.58 -15.69
CA LEU A 28 -18.29 -21.72 -16.87
C LEU A 28 -18.03 -22.54 -18.15
N PRO A 29 -18.94 -23.47 -18.53
CA PRO A 29 -18.88 -24.15 -19.83
C PRO A 29 -19.03 -23.14 -20.97
N GLY A 30 -18.74 -23.56 -22.20
CA GLY A 30 -18.84 -22.72 -23.41
C GLY A 30 -19.81 -23.29 -24.44
N GLY A 31 -19.77 -22.73 -25.64
CA GLY A 31 -20.41 -23.30 -26.83
C GLY A 31 -21.79 -22.74 -27.19
N ASP A 32 -22.35 -21.83 -26.38
CA ASP A 32 -23.53 -21.04 -26.76
C ASP A 32 -23.44 -19.60 -26.23
N GLN A 33 -24.23 -18.71 -26.81
CA GLN A 33 -24.15 -17.28 -26.52
C GLN A 33 -24.35 -16.94 -25.02
N VAL A 34 -25.23 -17.66 -24.32
CA VAL A 34 -25.52 -17.40 -22.90
C VAL A 34 -24.31 -17.77 -22.05
N LYS A 35 -23.67 -18.91 -22.35
CA LYS A 35 -22.44 -19.36 -21.69
C LYS A 35 -21.25 -18.43 -21.96
N GLU A 36 -21.09 -17.97 -23.19
CA GLU A 36 -20.03 -17.00 -23.53
C GLU A 36 -20.23 -15.65 -22.83
N GLN A 37 -21.49 -15.22 -22.66
CA GLN A 37 -21.85 -14.05 -21.86
C GLN A 37 -21.53 -14.26 -20.37
N ALA A 38 -21.80 -15.44 -19.82
CA ALA A 38 -21.46 -15.76 -18.43
C ALA A 38 -19.95 -15.70 -18.17
N ARG A 39 -19.12 -16.20 -19.10
CA ARG A 39 -17.65 -16.08 -19.02
C ARG A 39 -17.18 -14.63 -19.04
N SER A 40 -17.80 -13.82 -19.90
CA SER A 40 -17.50 -12.39 -20.01
C SER A 40 -17.92 -11.62 -18.75
N ALA A 41 -19.08 -11.96 -18.18
CA ALA A 41 -19.56 -11.37 -16.92
C ALA A 41 -18.63 -11.72 -15.75
N TRP A 42 -18.24 -12.99 -15.63
CA TRP A 42 -17.28 -13.43 -14.60
C TRP A 42 -15.92 -12.72 -14.73
N ALA A 43 -15.44 -12.50 -15.95
CA ALA A 43 -14.20 -11.76 -16.19
C ALA A 43 -14.25 -10.32 -15.67
N VAL A 44 -15.39 -9.64 -15.86
CA VAL A 44 -15.62 -8.29 -15.31
C VAL A 44 -15.69 -8.32 -13.78
N GLU A 45 -16.38 -9.31 -13.20
CA GLU A 45 -16.44 -9.50 -11.75
C GLU A 45 -15.06 -9.76 -11.12
N PHE A 46 -14.21 -10.55 -11.79
CA PHE A 46 -12.84 -10.79 -11.38
C PHE A 46 -12.02 -9.50 -11.33
N ILE A 47 -12.07 -8.68 -12.39
CA ILE A 47 -11.35 -7.40 -12.44
C ILE A 47 -11.85 -6.45 -11.34
N ALA A 48 -13.17 -6.38 -11.12
CA ALA A 48 -13.74 -5.59 -10.03
C ALA A 48 -13.22 -6.08 -8.66
N ALA A 49 -13.22 -7.40 -8.43
CA ALA A 49 -12.71 -7.98 -7.19
C ALA A 49 -11.21 -7.73 -6.96
N CYS A 50 -10.42 -7.68 -8.05
CA CYS A 50 -9.02 -7.28 -8.01
C CYS A 50 -8.87 -5.81 -7.58
N LYS A 51 -9.60 -4.90 -8.23
CA LYS A 51 -9.57 -3.46 -7.94
C LYS A 51 -10.02 -3.15 -6.51
N ASP A 52 -11.05 -3.82 -6.02
CA ASP A 52 -11.53 -3.69 -4.63
C ASP A 52 -10.46 -4.05 -3.60
N ARG A 53 -9.47 -4.88 -3.97
CA ARG A 53 -8.32 -5.26 -3.15
C ARG A 53 -7.07 -4.42 -3.42
N GLY A 54 -7.21 -3.39 -4.25
CA GLY A 54 -6.13 -2.49 -4.66
C GLY A 54 -5.14 -3.13 -5.64
N LEU A 55 -5.47 -4.26 -6.27
CA LEU A 55 -4.65 -4.84 -7.33
C LEU A 55 -4.81 -4.03 -8.61
N SER A 56 -3.69 -3.66 -9.22
CA SER A 56 -3.64 -3.08 -10.56
C SER A 56 -3.01 -4.03 -11.59
N ILE A 57 -2.50 -5.18 -11.13
CA ILE A 57 -2.03 -6.28 -11.97
C ILE A 57 -2.60 -7.60 -11.45
N ALA A 58 -3.09 -8.44 -12.36
CA ALA A 58 -3.40 -9.84 -12.02
C ALA A 58 -3.19 -10.80 -13.21
N SER A 59 -3.15 -12.10 -12.92
CA SER A 59 -3.10 -13.17 -13.91
C SER A 59 -4.08 -14.31 -13.60
N ILE A 60 -4.69 -14.90 -14.63
CA ILE A 60 -5.35 -16.20 -14.53
C ILE A 60 -4.38 -17.27 -15.05
N THR A 61 -4.08 -18.25 -14.20
CA THR A 61 -3.08 -19.30 -14.41
C THR A 61 -3.69 -20.67 -14.19
N ASP A 62 -4.79 -20.99 -14.88
CA ASP A 62 -5.43 -22.31 -14.77
C ASP A 62 -4.48 -23.45 -15.15
N HIS A 63 -4.67 -24.63 -14.54
CA HIS A 63 -3.80 -25.78 -14.80
C HIS A 63 -3.93 -26.24 -16.26
N HIS A 64 -2.85 -26.08 -17.02
CA HIS A 64 -2.74 -26.50 -18.42
C HIS A 64 -3.83 -25.95 -19.35
N ASP A 65 -4.47 -24.83 -18.99
CA ASP A 65 -5.60 -24.23 -19.71
C ASP A 65 -5.43 -22.72 -19.77
N ILE A 66 -5.83 -22.12 -20.90
CA ILE A 66 -5.72 -20.69 -21.19
C ILE A 66 -7.09 -20.05 -21.49
N CYS A 67 -8.18 -20.82 -21.36
CA CYS A 67 -9.47 -20.46 -21.92
C CYS A 67 -10.05 -19.21 -21.27
N LEU A 68 -10.11 -19.16 -19.93
CA LEU A 68 -10.70 -18.01 -19.23
C LEU A 68 -9.82 -16.76 -19.26
N ALA A 69 -8.49 -16.93 -19.36
CA ALA A 69 -7.56 -15.81 -19.44
C ALA A 69 -7.87 -14.89 -20.64
N ASP A 70 -8.37 -15.43 -21.75
CA ASP A 70 -8.75 -14.65 -22.92
C ASP A 70 -9.94 -13.70 -22.66
N TYR A 71 -10.94 -14.13 -21.89
CA TYR A 71 -12.09 -13.29 -21.54
C TYR A 71 -11.69 -12.17 -20.59
N VAL A 72 -10.81 -12.46 -19.62
CA VAL A 72 -10.27 -11.44 -18.71
C VAL A 72 -9.40 -10.45 -19.46
N ARG A 73 -8.57 -10.91 -20.41
CA ARG A 73 -7.81 -10.03 -21.30
C ARG A 73 -8.71 -9.08 -22.10
N VAL A 74 -9.80 -9.61 -22.67
CA VAL A 74 -10.77 -8.77 -23.39
C VAL A 74 -11.46 -7.78 -22.46
N ALA A 75 -11.85 -8.19 -21.25
CA ALA A 75 -12.50 -7.32 -20.27
C ALA A 75 -11.56 -6.22 -19.72
N ALA A 76 -10.26 -6.51 -19.62
CA ALA A 76 -9.24 -5.54 -19.19
C ALA A 76 -8.84 -4.55 -20.30
N ASN A 77 -9.13 -4.84 -21.57
CA ASN A 77 -8.80 -3.94 -22.67
C ASN A 77 -9.57 -2.61 -22.53
N GLY A 78 -8.83 -1.50 -22.47
CA GLY A 78 -9.41 -0.16 -22.30
C GLY A 78 -9.62 0.24 -20.84
N ASP A 79 -9.17 -0.57 -19.89
CA ASP A 79 -9.09 -0.20 -18.49
C ASP A 79 -7.71 0.40 -18.19
N ASP A 80 -7.63 1.74 -18.09
CA ASP A 80 -6.35 2.43 -17.89
C ASP A 80 -5.73 2.19 -16.50
N ASP A 81 -6.52 1.70 -15.53
CA ASP A 81 -6.10 1.50 -14.14
C ASP A 81 -5.74 0.04 -13.81
N PHE A 82 -5.96 -0.90 -14.75
CA PHE A 82 -5.76 -2.32 -14.51
C PHE A 82 -5.12 -3.03 -15.70
N VAL A 83 -4.04 -3.77 -15.43
CA VAL A 83 -3.34 -4.56 -16.44
C VAL A 83 -3.52 -6.04 -16.14
N PHE A 84 -4.10 -6.76 -17.09
CA PHE A 84 -4.18 -8.21 -17.04
C PHE A 84 -3.03 -8.85 -17.80
N TYR A 85 -2.29 -9.73 -17.14
CA TYR A 85 -1.30 -10.60 -17.78
C TYR A 85 -1.90 -12.00 -17.93
N PRO A 86 -2.19 -12.49 -19.14
CA PRO A 86 -2.62 -13.87 -19.32
C PRO A 86 -1.54 -14.83 -18.80
N GLY A 87 -1.93 -15.99 -18.29
CA GLY A 87 -0.97 -16.96 -17.78
C GLY A 87 -1.47 -18.40 -17.85
N ILE A 88 -0.59 -19.30 -17.43
CA ILE A 88 -0.88 -20.73 -17.32
C ILE A 88 -0.02 -21.33 -16.22
N GLU A 89 -0.61 -22.20 -15.40
CA GLU A 89 0.15 -23.00 -14.44
C GLU A 89 0.45 -24.37 -15.03
N VAL A 90 1.74 -24.75 -15.02
CA VAL A 90 2.24 -25.97 -15.63
C VAL A 90 2.85 -26.88 -14.58
N THR A 91 2.30 -28.08 -14.42
CA THR A 91 2.96 -29.19 -13.70
C THR A 91 3.93 -29.93 -14.63
N CYS A 92 5.21 -30.01 -14.25
CA CYS A 92 6.31 -30.65 -14.99
C CYS A 92 6.66 -32.04 -14.43
N ARG A 93 7.36 -32.87 -15.22
CA ARG A 93 7.69 -34.28 -14.86
C ARG A 93 8.62 -34.43 -13.65
N ASP A 94 9.34 -33.39 -13.31
CA ASP A 94 10.24 -33.31 -12.14
C ASP A 94 9.47 -33.00 -10.84
N ASN A 95 8.16 -33.25 -10.82
CA ASN A 95 7.27 -33.00 -9.69
C ASN A 95 7.33 -31.53 -9.23
N ALA A 96 7.48 -30.59 -10.16
CA ALA A 96 7.51 -29.17 -9.86
C ALA A 96 6.51 -28.42 -10.75
N GLN A 97 5.98 -27.31 -10.22
CA GLN A 97 5.14 -26.38 -10.96
C GLN A 97 5.92 -25.13 -11.38
N CYS A 98 5.45 -24.51 -12.44
CA CYS A 98 5.86 -23.18 -12.86
C CYS A 98 4.68 -22.40 -13.42
N LEU A 99 4.71 -21.09 -13.27
CA LEU A 99 3.82 -20.17 -13.96
C LEU A 99 4.50 -19.72 -15.24
N ILE A 100 3.76 -19.68 -16.35
CA ILE A 100 4.17 -18.94 -17.54
C ILE A 100 3.23 -17.76 -17.67
N ILE A 101 3.80 -16.55 -17.64
CA ILE A 101 3.07 -15.30 -17.75
C ILE A 101 3.36 -14.71 -19.13
N PHE A 102 2.29 -14.33 -19.84
CA PHE A 102 2.32 -13.81 -21.20
C PHE A 102 2.19 -12.28 -21.18
N ASP A 103 2.76 -11.64 -22.19
CA ASP A 103 2.60 -10.20 -22.38
C ASP A 103 1.12 -9.83 -22.52
N PRO A 104 0.66 -8.70 -21.96
CA PRO A 104 -0.75 -8.31 -22.05
C PRO A 104 -1.25 -8.20 -23.50
N SER A 105 -0.35 -7.92 -24.45
CA SER A 105 -0.66 -7.88 -25.88
C SER A 105 -0.90 -9.25 -26.54
N CYS A 106 -0.55 -10.36 -25.86
CA CYS A 106 -0.62 -11.71 -26.43
C CYS A 106 -2.04 -12.27 -26.46
N GLY A 107 -2.55 -12.49 -27.68
CA GLY A 107 -3.81 -13.19 -27.91
C GLY A 107 -3.69 -14.72 -27.82
N VAL A 108 -4.81 -15.41 -28.06
CA VAL A 108 -4.94 -16.88 -27.95
C VAL A 108 -3.97 -17.63 -28.85
N ASP A 109 -3.72 -17.16 -30.07
CA ASP A 109 -2.82 -17.85 -31.01
C ASP A 109 -1.39 -17.95 -30.49
N PHE A 110 -0.90 -16.89 -29.83
CA PHE A 110 0.40 -16.90 -29.17
C PHE A 110 0.41 -17.89 -28.00
N GLN A 111 -0.62 -17.86 -27.16
CA GLN A 111 -0.73 -18.74 -25.99
C GLN A 111 -0.82 -20.22 -26.39
N ASN A 112 -1.49 -20.53 -27.51
CA ASN A 112 -1.54 -21.88 -28.11
C ASN A 112 -0.14 -22.40 -28.50
N LYS A 113 0.80 -21.52 -28.85
CA LYS A 113 2.19 -21.92 -29.12
C LYS A 113 2.86 -22.51 -27.88
N VAL A 114 2.58 -21.96 -26.71
CA VAL A 114 3.06 -22.52 -25.43
C VAL A 114 2.35 -23.82 -25.07
N LEU A 115 1.04 -23.92 -25.33
CA LEU A 115 0.34 -25.22 -25.18
C LEU A 115 0.97 -26.32 -26.02
N GLY A 116 1.46 -26.00 -27.23
CA GLY A 116 2.22 -26.93 -28.07
C GLY A 116 3.52 -27.45 -27.46
N LEU A 117 4.09 -26.77 -26.46
CA LEU A 117 5.27 -27.23 -25.71
C LEU A 117 4.91 -28.21 -24.58
N LEU A 118 3.65 -28.23 -24.13
CA LEU A 118 3.15 -29.05 -23.03
C LEU A 118 2.89 -30.50 -23.48
N THR A 119 3.95 -31.17 -23.93
CA THR A 119 3.86 -32.59 -24.35
C THR A 119 3.30 -33.44 -23.20
N ASN A 120 2.56 -34.51 -23.53
CA ASN A 120 1.89 -35.37 -22.54
C ASN A 120 0.74 -34.71 -21.75
N ALA A 121 0.39 -33.46 -22.04
CA ALA A 121 -0.90 -32.88 -21.64
C ALA A 121 -1.87 -32.89 -22.84
N MET A 122 -3.14 -33.18 -22.58
CA MET A 122 -4.23 -32.95 -23.54
C MET A 122 -5.12 -31.86 -22.96
N PRO A 123 -4.95 -30.59 -23.40
CA PRO A 123 -5.78 -29.50 -22.93
C PRO A 123 -7.26 -29.78 -23.14
N ALA A 124 -8.10 -29.27 -22.23
CA ALA A 124 -9.54 -29.36 -22.39
C ALA A 124 -10.01 -28.54 -23.59
N GLY A 125 -11.13 -28.94 -24.18
CA GLY A 125 -11.80 -28.14 -25.20
C GLY A 125 -12.25 -26.79 -24.61
N ARG A 126 -12.30 -25.75 -25.45
CA ARG A 126 -12.80 -24.44 -25.02
C ARG A 126 -14.24 -24.47 -24.52
N GLU A 127 -15.04 -25.43 -24.97
CA GLU A 127 -16.45 -25.58 -24.56
C GLU A 127 -16.62 -26.37 -23.26
N ASP A 128 -15.60 -27.14 -22.85
CA ASP A 128 -15.67 -27.97 -21.64
C ASP A 128 -15.92 -27.12 -20.40
N GLU A 129 -16.49 -27.70 -19.34
CA GLU A 129 -16.73 -26.97 -18.09
C GLU A 129 -15.46 -26.80 -17.27
N LYS A 130 -14.56 -27.79 -17.31
CA LYS A 130 -13.37 -27.89 -16.46
C LYS A 130 -12.11 -28.10 -17.30
N THR A 131 -10.97 -27.76 -16.72
CA THR A 131 -9.66 -28.08 -17.30
C THR A 131 -9.44 -29.59 -17.42
N CYS A 132 -8.39 -29.98 -18.14
CA CYS A 132 -7.98 -31.38 -18.21
C CYS A 132 -7.56 -31.89 -16.82
N VAL A 133 -7.56 -33.22 -16.63
CA VAL A 133 -6.92 -33.79 -15.43
C VAL A 133 -5.45 -33.41 -15.48
N THR A 134 -4.97 -32.69 -14.47
CA THR A 134 -3.57 -32.24 -14.40
C THR A 134 -2.64 -33.46 -14.33
N GLN A 135 -1.85 -33.64 -15.38
CA GLN A 135 -0.80 -34.67 -15.44
C GLN A 135 0.53 -34.01 -15.76
N PRO A 136 1.65 -34.45 -15.18
CA PRO A 136 2.95 -33.88 -15.50
C PRO A 136 3.24 -33.92 -17.01
N ILE A 137 3.64 -32.77 -17.56
CA ILE A 137 4.08 -32.70 -18.96
C ILE A 137 5.38 -33.49 -19.16
N GLY A 138 5.72 -33.82 -20.40
CA GLY A 138 6.90 -34.60 -20.75
C GLY A 138 8.25 -33.89 -20.53
N ARG A 139 8.26 -32.67 -19.98
CA ARG A 139 9.44 -31.82 -19.76
C ARG A 139 9.62 -31.51 -18.28
N THR A 140 10.87 -31.33 -17.86
CA THR A 140 11.21 -30.68 -16.57
C THR A 140 10.99 -29.17 -16.66
N VAL A 141 11.01 -28.46 -15.54
CA VAL A 141 10.95 -26.99 -15.54
C VAL A 141 12.12 -26.39 -16.35
N ALA A 142 13.33 -26.96 -16.24
CA ALA A 142 14.50 -26.50 -16.97
C ALA A 142 14.40 -26.73 -18.49
N GLU A 143 13.86 -27.88 -18.92
CA GLU A 143 13.63 -28.18 -20.34
C GLU A 143 12.53 -27.30 -20.94
N LEU A 144 11.49 -26.98 -20.16
CA LEU A 144 10.45 -26.05 -20.59
C LEU A 144 10.99 -24.63 -20.70
N TYR A 145 11.77 -24.19 -19.71
CA TYR A 145 12.44 -22.89 -19.73
C TYR A 145 13.36 -22.74 -20.95
N GLN A 146 14.19 -23.74 -21.24
CA GLN A 146 15.10 -23.70 -22.38
C GLN A 146 14.33 -23.63 -23.70
N ALA A 147 13.23 -24.36 -23.84
CA ALA A 147 12.42 -24.31 -25.06
C ALA A 147 11.69 -22.99 -25.28
N ILE A 148 11.35 -22.28 -24.21
CA ILE A 148 10.85 -20.90 -24.30
C ILE A 148 11.97 -19.98 -24.79
N LEU A 149 13.21 -20.14 -24.28
CA LEU A 149 14.35 -19.33 -24.69
C LEU A 149 14.80 -19.58 -26.14
N ASP A 150 14.72 -20.83 -26.60
CA ASP A 150 15.12 -21.23 -27.95
C ASP A 150 14.17 -20.67 -29.04
N ASP A 151 12.94 -20.34 -28.66
CA ASP A 151 11.97 -19.69 -29.54
C ASP A 151 11.97 -18.18 -29.32
N GLU A 152 12.47 -17.42 -30.30
CA GLU A 152 12.62 -15.97 -30.21
C GLU A 152 11.32 -15.24 -29.82
N HIS A 153 10.19 -15.66 -30.39
CA HIS A 153 8.90 -15.01 -30.13
C HIS A 153 8.40 -15.29 -28.71
N LEU A 154 8.52 -16.54 -28.25
CA LEU A 154 8.18 -16.90 -26.87
C LEU A 154 9.10 -16.20 -25.88
N ARG A 155 10.41 -16.23 -26.12
CA ARG A 155 11.42 -15.59 -25.28
C ARG A 155 11.14 -14.12 -25.06
N GLU A 156 10.67 -13.39 -26.06
CA GLU A 156 10.40 -11.96 -25.94
C GLU A 156 9.08 -11.66 -25.19
N HIS A 157 8.05 -12.49 -25.40
CA HIS A 157 6.67 -12.18 -25.01
C HIS A 157 6.11 -13.05 -23.88
N CYS A 158 6.91 -13.93 -23.28
CA CYS A 158 6.54 -14.61 -22.05
C CYS A 158 7.72 -14.75 -21.07
N ILE A 159 7.39 -15.07 -19.83
CA ILE A 159 8.35 -15.32 -18.75
C ILE A 159 7.86 -16.49 -17.89
N LEU A 160 8.81 -17.28 -17.39
CA LEU A 160 8.54 -18.45 -16.55
C LEU A 160 9.02 -18.20 -15.12
N PHE A 161 8.14 -18.46 -14.16
CA PHE A 161 8.44 -18.46 -12.71
C PHE A 161 8.33 -19.89 -12.17
N PRO A 162 9.44 -20.53 -11.76
CA PRO A 162 9.36 -21.78 -11.02
C PRO A 162 8.75 -21.57 -9.63
N HIS A 163 8.03 -22.56 -9.14
CA HIS A 163 7.63 -22.61 -7.74
C HIS A 163 8.84 -22.89 -6.85
N PHE A 164 9.08 -22.05 -5.84
CA PHE A 164 10.17 -22.24 -4.90
C PHE A 164 9.76 -21.87 -3.45
N GLY A 165 8.75 -22.54 -2.92
CA GLY A 165 8.34 -22.36 -1.52
C GLY A 165 9.23 -23.11 -0.51
N ASN A 166 8.89 -23.00 0.79
CA ASN A 166 9.54 -23.74 1.89
C ASN A 166 9.57 -25.25 1.64
N GLN A 167 10.72 -25.88 1.90
CA GLN A 167 11.01 -27.27 1.52
C GLN A 167 10.05 -28.31 2.11
N ASP A 168 9.58 -28.12 3.35
CA ASP A 168 8.76 -29.12 4.06
C ASP A 168 7.25 -28.92 3.89
N THR A 169 6.81 -27.73 3.46
CA THR A 169 5.39 -27.36 3.43
C THR A 169 4.86 -27.10 2.03
N SER A 170 5.74 -26.90 1.05
CA SER A 170 5.31 -26.52 -0.30
C SER A 170 5.13 -27.75 -1.15
N HIS A 171 4.03 -27.78 -1.89
CA HIS A 171 3.77 -28.86 -2.83
C HIS A 171 4.33 -28.50 -4.21
N LYS A 172 4.88 -29.50 -4.90
CA LYS A 172 5.40 -29.37 -6.26
C LYS A 172 6.36 -28.19 -6.44
N SER A 173 7.33 -28.08 -5.54
CA SER A 173 8.32 -27.01 -5.51
C SER A 173 9.65 -27.50 -6.07
N LEU A 174 10.46 -26.60 -6.65
CA LEU A 174 11.85 -26.94 -6.97
C LEU A 174 12.75 -26.97 -5.74
N ASN A 175 12.29 -26.48 -4.59
CA ASN A 175 13.00 -26.54 -3.32
C ASN A 175 12.85 -27.93 -2.64
N GLU A 176 13.16 -29.00 -3.37
CA GLU A 176 13.10 -30.38 -2.89
C GLU A 176 14.50 -31.00 -2.77
N VAL A 177 14.63 -32.02 -1.93
CA VAL A 177 15.90 -32.74 -1.75
C VAL A 177 16.34 -33.34 -3.09
N GLY A 178 17.58 -33.05 -3.50
CA GLY A 178 18.14 -33.53 -4.76
C GLY A 178 17.86 -32.65 -5.99
N HIS A 179 17.06 -31.57 -5.85
CA HIS A 179 16.77 -30.64 -6.96
C HIS A 179 17.78 -29.48 -7.08
N HIS A 180 18.75 -29.37 -6.17
CA HIS A 180 19.75 -28.28 -6.13
C HIS A 180 20.45 -28.03 -7.47
N HIS A 181 20.96 -29.06 -8.16
CA HIS A 181 21.58 -28.89 -9.48
C HIS A 181 20.60 -28.41 -10.56
N ARG A 182 19.33 -28.83 -10.48
CA ARG A 182 18.29 -28.40 -11.43
C ARG A 182 17.99 -26.92 -11.25
N PHE A 183 17.84 -26.48 -10.00
CA PHE A 183 17.62 -25.07 -9.69
C PHE A 183 18.85 -24.21 -10.01
N ALA A 184 20.06 -24.68 -9.70
CA ALA A 184 21.30 -23.98 -10.02
C ALA A 184 21.48 -23.73 -11.53
N ALA A 185 21.03 -24.67 -12.37
CA ALA A 185 21.10 -24.57 -13.83
C ALA A 185 20.02 -23.66 -14.45
N LEU A 186 18.96 -23.30 -13.71
CA LEU A 186 17.88 -22.47 -14.23
C LEU A 186 18.31 -21.02 -14.44
N GLY A 187 18.18 -20.53 -15.66
CA GLY A 187 18.48 -19.15 -16.01
C GLY A 187 17.33 -18.17 -15.76
N CYS A 188 16.34 -18.49 -14.92
CA CYS A 188 15.23 -17.58 -14.60
C CYS A 188 15.67 -16.49 -13.60
N ASP A 189 15.06 -15.31 -13.72
CA ASP A 189 15.39 -14.15 -12.88
C ASP A 189 14.41 -13.94 -11.71
N GLY A 190 13.36 -14.77 -11.65
CA GLY A 190 12.40 -14.77 -10.56
C GLY A 190 11.86 -16.15 -10.24
N VAL A 191 11.28 -16.29 -9.05
CA VAL A 191 10.53 -17.45 -8.58
C VAL A 191 9.24 -16.98 -7.93
N TYR A 192 8.21 -17.82 -7.91
CA TYR A 192 7.01 -17.54 -7.14
C TYR A 192 6.92 -18.39 -5.87
N VAL A 193 6.22 -17.86 -4.88
CA VAL A 193 5.93 -18.53 -3.59
C VAL A 193 4.47 -18.30 -3.20
N GLU A 194 3.88 -19.23 -2.46
CA GLU A 194 2.46 -19.20 -2.06
C GLU A 194 2.27 -18.78 -0.60
N VAL A 195 3.28 -18.14 -0.01
CA VAL A 195 3.29 -17.64 1.37
C VAL A 195 3.75 -16.18 1.39
N PRO A 196 3.35 -15.38 2.40
CA PRO A 196 3.92 -14.04 2.54
C PRO A 196 5.41 -14.15 2.88
N ILE A 197 6.22 -13.18 2.44
CA ILE A 197 7.69 -13.21 2.61
C ILE A 197 8.13 -13.35 4.07
N ALA A 198 7.33 -12.88 5.02
CA ALA A 198 7.58 -13.06 6.45
C ALA A 198 7.54 -14.53 6.91
N GLN A 199 6.82 -15.41 6.21
CA GLN A 199 6.67 -16.84 6.52
C GLN A 199 7.58 -17.74 5.67
N LEU A 200 8.28 -17.18 4.68
CA LEU A 200 9.28 -17.90 3.92
C LEU A 200 10.54 -18.07 4.78
N ASP A 201 11.01 -19.30 4.95
CA ASP A 201 12.13 -19.62 5.83
C ASP A 201 13.45 -19.03 5.29
N GLU A 202 14.37 -18.74 6.20
CA GLU A 202 15.64 -18.10 5.83
C GLU A 202 16.50 -18.98 4.91
N PRO A 203 16.64 -20.31 5.13
CA PRO A 203 17.36 -21.16 4.18
C PRO A 203 16.80 -21.08 2.75
N THR A 204 15.49 -21.00 2.58
CA THR A 204 14.83 -20.86 1.28
C THR A 204 15.15 -19.51 0.65
N LYS A 205 15.10 -18.42 1.43
CA LYS A 205 15.54 -17.08 0.96
C LYS A 205 17.00 -17.08 0.51
N GLN A 206 17.89 -17.70 1.28
CA GLN A 206 19.32 -17.80 0.96
C GLN A 206 19.54 -18.57 -0.36
N LYS A 207 18.84 -19.68 -0.58
CA LYS A 207 18.88 -20.43 -1.86
C LYS A 207 18.45 -19.55 -3.04
N ILE A 208 17.35 -18.81 -2.89
CA ILE A 208 16.79 -17.95 -3.94
C ILE A 208 17.72 -16.77 -4.25
N ARG A 209 18.36 -16.18 -3.23
CA ARG A 209 19.31 -15.07 -3.37
C ARG A 209 20.69 -15.50 -3.89
N GLY A 210 20.92 -16.81 -4.08
CA GLY A 210 22.19 -17.35 -4.53
C GLY A 210 23.28 -17.35 -3.46
N GLU A 211 22.90 -17.33 -2.18
CA GLU A 211 23.81 -17.33 -1.03
C GLU A 211 24.28 -18.75 -0.65
N ILE A 212 23.60 -19.79 -1.15
CA ILE A 212 23.98 -21.19 -0.98
C ILE A 212 24.53 -21.73 -2.31
N PRO A 213 25.85 -21.89 -2.47
CA PRO A 213 26.48 -22.23 -3.75
C PRO A 213 25.94 -23.49 -4.45
N ASP A 214 25.55 -24.51 -3.67
CA ASP A 214 24.97 -25.76 -4.21
C ASP A 214 23.66 -25.54 -4.98
N TRP A 215 22.95 -24.45 -4.67
CA TRP A 215 21.70 -24.02 -5.32
C TRP A 215 21.93 -22.95 -6.39
N GLY A 216 23.18 -22.64 -6.70
CA GLY A 216 23.60 -21.61 -7.65
C GLY A 216 23.88 -20.27 -6.97
N SER A 217 24.61 -19.40 -7.68
CA SER A 217 25.00 -18.05 -7.21
C SER A 217 24.14 -16.93 -7.79
N ARG A 218 23.16 -17.26 -8.65
CA ARG A 218 22.25 -16.28 -9.24
C ARG A 218 21.20 -15.87 -8.22
N ARG A 219 21.12 -14.57 -7.93
CA ARG A 219 19.99 -13.96 -7.23
C ARG A 219 18.75 -13.99 -8.11
N ARG A 220 17.63 -14.41 -7.54
CA ARG A 220 16.30 -14.39 -8.19
C ARG A 220 15.33 -13.57 -7.35
N ALA A 221 14.49 -12.81 -8.03
CA ALA A 221 13.41 -12.08 -7.40
C ALA A 221 12.35 -13.02 -6.82
N LEU A 222 11.69 -12.57 -5.75
CA LEU A 222 10.61 -13.27 -5.08
C LEU A 222 9.26 -12.66 -5.50
N ILE A 223 8.34 -13.49 -5.97
CA ILE A 223 6.97 -13.10 -6.27
C ILE A 223 6.00 -13.90 -5.38
N PRO A 224 5.59 -13.36 -4.22
CA PRO A 224 4.56 -14.00 -3.42
C PRO A 224 3.20 -13.86 -4.12
N THR A 225 2.38 -14.90 -4.04
CA THR A 225 1.11 -15.01 -4.79
C THR A 225 0.00 -15.59 -3.94
N GLY A 226 -1.24 -15.23 -4.26
CA GLY A 226 -2.41 -15.66 -3.49
C GLY A 226 -2.80 -17.12 -3.72
N ASP A 227 -2.52 -17.68 -4.90
CA ASP A 227 -3.08 -18.95 -5.40
C ASP A 227 -4.61 -18.99 -5.20
N ASN A 228 -5.30 -17.93 -5.65
CA ASN A 228 -6.74 -17.83 -5.39
C ASN A 228 -7.52 -18.82 -6.25
N ARG A 229 -8.15 -19.79 -5.58
CA ARG A 229 -9.05 -20.79 -6.18
C ARG A 229 -10.48 -20.70 -5.63
N ARG A 230 -10.84 -19.61 -4.96
CA ARG A 230 -12.11 -19.50 -4.24
C ARG A 230 -13.03 -18.50 -4.90
N GLU A 231 -14.30 -18.87 -4.98
CA GLU A 231 -15.39 -18.03 -5.49
C GLU A 231 -15.65 -16.78 -4.65
N ASP A 232 -15.29 -16.81 -3.36
CA ASP A 232 -15.37 -15.65 -2.46
C ASP A 232 -14.16 -14.70 -2.57
N TRP A 233 -13.20 -15.00 -3.45
CA TRP A 233 -11.98 -14.22 -3.65
C TRP A 233 -11.15 -14.04 -2.37
N ALA A 234 -11.28 -14.92 -1.38
CA ALA A 234 -10.65 -14.74 -0.06
C ALA A 234 -9.11 -14.78 -0.11
N ARG A 235 -8.53 -15.41 -1.14
CA ARG A 235 -7.07 -15.49 -1.33
C ARG A 235 -6.53 -14.53 -2.39
N LEU A 236 -7.41 -13.81 -3.10
CA LEU A 236 -7.02 -12.86 -4.13
C LEU A 236 -6.22 -11.71 -3.48
N GLY A 237 -5.00 -11.48 -3.96
CA GLY A 237 -4.09 -10.47 -3.40
C GLY A 237 -3.73 -10.70 -1.93
N ALA A 238 -3.80 -11.95 -1.43
CA ALA A 238 -3.60 -12.27 -0.02
C ALA A 238 -2.17 -11.97 0.47
N HIS A 239 -1.18 -12.06 -0.43
CA HIS A 239 0.20 -11.74 -0.12
C HIS A 239 0.62 -10.52 -0.91
N ASP A 240 1.06 -9.47 -0.22
CA ASP A 240 1.44 -8.22 -0.88
C ASP A 240 2.68 -8.42 -1.77
N CYS A 241 2.52 -8.15 -3.06
CA CYS A 241 3.59 -8.01 -4.03
C CYS A 241 3.36 -6.72 -4.83
N TRP A 242 4.30 -5.80 -4.76
CA TRP A 242 4.29 -4.55 -5.51
C TRP A 242 5.42 -4.58 -6.52
N ILE A 243 5.11 -4.38 -7.79
CA ILE A 243 6.09 -4.39 -8.88
C ILE A 243 6.12 -3.00 -9.51
N LYS A 244 7.31 -2.40 -9.57
CA LYS A 244 7.52 -1.09 -10.18
C LYS A 244 7.82 -1.24 -11.67
N LEU A 245 6.86 -0.90 -12.49
CA LEU A 245 6.94 -1.06 -13.94
C LEU A 245 7.00 0.29 -14.63
N GLY A 246 7.89 0.41 -15.63
CA GLY A 246 7.84 1.49 -16.60
C GLY A 246 6.61 1.27 -17.48
N GLU A 247 6.76 0.39 -18.46
CA GLU A 247 5.64 -0.08 -19.26
C GLU A 247 5.17 -1.45 -18.71
N PRO A 248 3.86 -1.72 -18.73
CA PRO A 248 3.31 -2.98 -18.27
C PRO A 248 3.47 -4.08 -19.34
N THR A 249 4.72 -4.42 -19.65
CA THR A 249 5.10 -5.48 -20.59
C THR A 249 5.88 -6.58 -19.87
N ILE A 250 6.12 -7.72 -20.53
CA ILE A 250 7.00 -8.75 -19.96
C ILE A 250 8.43 -8.23 -19.81
N GLU A 251 8.89 -7.39 -20.73
CA GLU A 251 10.20 -6.77 -20.58
C GLU A 251 10.26 -5.83 -19.37
N GLY A 252 9.16 -5.11 -19.08
CA GLY A 252 9.00 -4.37 -17.84
C GLY A 252 9.16 -5.25 -16.59
N ILE A 253 8.54 -6.43 -16.60
CA ILE A 253 8.70 -7.42 -15.53
C ILE A 253 10.15 -7.91 -15.44
N ARG A 254 10.81 -8.29 -16.55
CA ARG A 254 12.22 -8.72 -16.54
C ARG A 254 13.12 -7.68 -15.89
N GLN A 255 12.98 -6.41 -16.26
CA GLN A 255 13.73 -5.31 -15.66
C GLN A 255 13.43 -5.15 -14.15
N ALA A 256 12.20 -5.39 -13.72
CA ALA A 256 11.83 -5.37 -12.31
C ALA A 256 12.49 -6.52 -11.53
N LEU A 257 12.56 -7.72 -12.10
CA LEU A 257 13.21 -8.88 -11.47
C LEU A 257 14.73 -8.69 -11.33
N LEU A 258 15.38 -8.12 -12.35
CA LEU A 258 16.82 -7.84 -12.31
C LEU A 258 17.21 -6.77 -11.28
N ALA A 259 16.28 -5.88 -10.92
CA ALA A 259 16.46 -4.83 -9.92
C ALA A 259 15.46 -5.00 -8.76
N ASP A 260 15.28 -6.24 -8.30
CA ASP A 260 14.26 -6.64 -7.32
C ASP A 260 14.24 -5.75 -6.09
N GLU A 261 15.39 -5.41 -5.51
CA GLU A 261 15.48 -4.56 -4.31
C GLU A 261 14.88 -3.16 -4.49
N ALA A 262 14.89 -2.63 -5.71
CA ALA A 262 14.39 -1.28 -6.02
C ALA A 262 13.00 -1.28 -6.67
N ARG A 263 12.57 -2.43 -7.22
CA ARG A 263 11.37 -2.55 -8.05
C ARG A 263 10.37 -3.59 -7.57
N ILE A 264 10.69 -4.37 -6.53
CA ILE A 264 9.76 -5.33 -5.94
C ILE A 264 9.69 -5.07 -4.44
N ALA A 265 8.48 -4.85 -3.93
CA ALA A 265 8.23 -4.60 -2.53
C ALA A 265 7.12 -5.52 -2.00
N PHE A 266 7.23 -5.91 -0.73
CA PHE A 266 6.28 -6.82 -0.05
C PHE A 266 5.40 -6.11 0.98
N ALA A 267 5.37 -4.78 0.88
CA ALA A 267 4.52 -3.86 1.61
C ALA A 267 4.21 -2.68 0.69
N ALA A 268 3.13 -1.96 0.97
CA ALA A 268 2.77 -0.76 0.22
C ALA A 268 3.96 0.22 0.12
N PRO A 269 4.43 0.54 -1.10
CA PRO A 269 5.55 1.46 -1.28
C PRO A 269 5.18 2.84 -0.72
N LYS A 270 6.07 3.40 0.08
CA LYS A 270 5.89 4.75 0.61
C LYS A 270 6.23 5.77 -0.47
N GLU A 271 5.25 6.61 -0.81
CA GLU A 271 5.49 7.78 -1.68
C GLU A 271 6.05 8.94 -0.84
N PRO A 272 6.83 9.86 -1.44
CA PRO A 272 7.29 11.04 -0.74
C PRO A 272 6.11 11.92 -0.31
N ASP A 273 6.13 12.36 0.96
CA ASP A 273 5.08 13.22 1.52
C ASP A 273 5.07 14.63 0.89
N GLU A 274 6.18 15.02 0.28
CA GLU A 274 6.32 16.26 -0.48
C GLU A 274 6.83 15.97 -1.89
N ARG A 275 6.08 16.36 -2.92
CA ARG A 275 6.47 16.11 -4.31
C ARG A 275 5.95 17.17 -5.26
N LEU A 276 6.67 17.34 -6.35
CA LEU A 276 6.20 18.08 -7.51
C LEU A 276 5.33 17.15 -8.35
N VAL A 277 4.18 17.63 -8.80
CA VAL A 277 3.25 16.88 -9.65
C VAL A 277 3.36 17.36 -11.09
N THR A 278 3.31 18.67 -11.31
CA THR A 278 3.36 19.25 -12.66
C THR A 278 4.03 20.62 -12.63
N LEU A 279 4.79 20.93 -13.67
CA LEU A 279 5.34 22.24 -13.97
C LEU A 279 4.72 22.73 -15.28
N THR A 280 4.07 23.87 -15.25
CA THR A 280 3.48 24.55 -16.41
C THR A 280 4.15 25.91 -16.58
N VAL A 281 4.62 26.21 -17.79
CA VAL A 281 5.39 27.42 -18.09
C VAL A 281 4.78 28.13 -19.28
N GLN A 282 4.37 29.39 -19.07
CA GLN A 282 4.06 30.32 -20.15
C GLN A 282 5.27 31.21 -20.40
N SER A 283 5.90 31.08 -21.56
CA SER A 283 7.06 31.91 -21.94
C SER A 283 7.12 32.14 -23.45
N THR A 284 7.88 33.15 -23.87
CA THR A 284 8.09 33.44 -25.30
C THR A 284 8.77 32.29 -26.06
N LEU A 285 9.42 31.34 -25.36
CA LEU A 285 9.98 30.13 -25.99
C LEU A 285 8.91 29.14 -26.46
N PHE A 286 7.74 29.14 -25.82
CA PHE A 286 6.65 28.20 -26.11
C PHE A 286 5.51 28.88 -26.90
N GLY A 287 5.61 30.18 -27.15
CA GLY A 287 4.63 30.94 -27.93
C GLY A 287 3.36 31.23 -27.12
N ASN A 288 2.20 30.98 -27.73
CA ASN A 288 0.91 31.28 -27.11
C ASN A 288 0.44 30.21 -26.13
N ASP A 289 0.89 28.96 -26.31
CA ASP A 289 0.45 27.83 -25.48
C ASP A 289 1.49 27.52 -24.40
N PRO A 290 1.06 27.32 -23.14
CA PRO A 290 1.98 26.97 -22.07
C PRO A 290 2.52 25.55 -22.24
N ALA A 291 3.80 25.35 -21.98
CA ALA A 291 4.41 24.03 -21.93
C ALA A 291 4.22 23.40 -20.55
N SER A 292 3.74 22.15 -20.51
CA SER A 292 3.52 21.43 -19.25
C SER A 292 4.32 20.13 -19.19
N VAL A 293 4.91 19.84 -18.02
CA VAL A 293 5.69 18.63 -17.73
C VAL A 293 5.18 18.02 -16.44
N ARG A 294 4.84 16.73 -16.48
CA ARG A 294 4.46 15.94 -15.30
C ARG A 294 5.69 15.26 -14.70
N PHE A 295 5.78 15.22 -13.38
CA PHE A 295 6.85 14.53 -12.67
C PHE A 295 6.39 13.17 -12.16
N ASN A 296 7.29 12.19 -12.17
CA ASN A 296 7.15 10.93 -11.46
C ASN A 296 7.30 11.20 -9.95
N PRO A 297 6.52 10.54 -9.06
CA PRO A 297 6.66 10.70 -7.62
C PRO A 297 8.02 10.32 -7.05
N GLY A 298 8.74 9.41 -7.73
CA GLY A 298 10.06 8.97 -7.34
C GLY A 298 11.15 9.82 -8.00
N PHE A 299 11.84 9.24 -8.98
CA PHE A 299 13.01 9.83 -9.59
C PHE A 299 12.70 10.43 -10.96
N ASN A 300 13.13 11.67 -11.18
CA ASN A 300 12.96 12.38 -12.44
C ASN A 300 14.34 12.71 -13.04
N ALA A 301 14.59 12.25 -14.27
CA ALA A 301 15.80 12.58 -15.02
C ALA A 301 15.45 13.30 -16.32
N ILE A 302 16.06 14.47 -16.54
CA ILE A 302 15.88 15.27 -17.76
C ILE A 302 17.09 15.06 -18.66
N ILE A 303 16.92 14.33 -19.77
CA ILE A 303 18.00 13.93 -20.70
C ILE A 303 17.74 14.55 -22.08
N GLY A 304 18.81 14.89 -22.81
CA GLY A 304 18.70 15.49 -24.15
C GLY A 304 19.99 16.14 -24.64
N GLY A 305 20.05 16.49 -25.92
CA GLY A 305 21.21 17.13 -26.56
C GLY A 305 21.50 18.55 -26.06
N ARG A 306 22.63 19.13 -26.48
CA ARG A 306 22.95 20.53 -26.16
C ARG A 306 21.90 21.46 -26.79
N GLY A 307 21.43 22.45 -26.03
CA GLY A 307 20.41 23.39 -26.50
C GLY A 307 18.96 22.89 -26.39
N SER A 308 18.72 21.66 -25.94
CA SER A 308 17.37 21.08 -25.83
C SER A 308 16.50 21.62 -24.68
N GLY A 309 16.87 22.75 -24.07
CA GLY A 309 16.07 23.39 -23.01
C GLY A 309 16.15 22.77 -21.60
N LYS A 310 16.99 21.75 -21.34
CA LYS A 310 17.08 21.10 -19.99
C LYS A 310 17.35 22.08 -18.86
N SER A 311 18.36 22.93 -19.02
CA SER A 311 18.71 23.96 -18.03
C SER A 311 17.59 24.98 -17.90
N ALA A 312 16.92 25.34 -19.01
CA ALA A 312 15.79 26.26 -18.97
C ALA A 312 14.63 25.71 -18.14
N LEU A 313 14.29 24.43 -18.30
CA LEU A 313 13.26 23.77 -17.52
C LEU A 313 13.57 23.80 -16.01
N LEU A 314 14.81 23.51 -15.62
CA LEU A 314 15.24 23.58 -14.22
C LEU A 314 15.19 25.01 -13.65
N GLU A 315 15.45 26.02 -14.48
CA GLU A 315 15.37 27.41 -14.06
C GLU A 315 13.94 27.92 -13.93
N TYR A 316 13.04 27.50 -14.82
CA TYR A 316 11.61 27.77 -14.62
C TYR A 316 11.12 27.14 -13.32
N LEU A 317 11.54 25.90 -13.02
CA LEU A 317 11.20 25.26 -11.74
C LEU A 317 11.74 26.05 -10.54
N ARG A 318 13.00 26.52 -10.60
CA ARG A 318 13.58 27.38 -9.56
C ARG A 318 12.82 28.68 -9.42
N PHE A 319 12.42 29.29 -10.53
CA PHE A 319 11.62 30.51 -10.54
C PHE A 319 10.28 30.27 -9.87
N GLY A 320 9.51 29.26 -10.26
CA GLY A 320 8.21 28.94 -9.64
C GLY A 320 8.31 28.66 -8.13
N LEU A 321 9.41 28.03 -7.68
CA LEU A 321 9.65 27.73 -6.26
C LEU A 321 10.29 28.89 -5.46
N GLY A 322 10.58 30.03 -6.09
CA GLY A 322 11.26 31.14 -5.40
C GLY A 322 12.71 30.84 -5.04
N ARG A 323 13.44 30.05 -5.83
CA ARG A 323 14.79 29.56 -5.52
C ARG A 323 15.81 29.83 -6.64
N THR A 324 15.59 30.86 -7.44
CA THR A 324 16.61 31.30 -8.42
C THR A 324 17.84 31.86 -7.72
N ALA A 325 18.93 32.07 -8.47
CA ALA A 325 20.13 32.70 -7.91
C ALA A 325 19.83 34.07 -7.27
N THR A 326 18.88 34.85 -7.83
CA THR A 326 18.48 36.14 -7.27
C THR A 326 17.60 36.02 -6.02
N ASP A 327 16.94 34.89 -5.81
CA ASP A 327 16.05 34.67 -4.67
C ASP A 327 16.80 34.15 -3.42
N MET A 328 18.04 33.67 -3.59
CA MET A 328 18.83 33.02 -2.54
C MET A 328 19.98 33.92 -2.04
N PRO A 329 20.27 33.95 -0.72
CA PRO A 329 21.38 34.74 -0.17
C PRO A 329 22.74 34.38 -0.79
N GLY A 330 23.54 35.38 -1.16
CA GLY A 330 24.87 35.19 -1.76
C GLY A 330 24.89 34.94 -3.28
N GLY A 331 23.72 34.96 -3.94
CA GLY A 331 23.61 34.81 -5.39
C GLY A 331 23.96 36.05 -6.22
N GLU A 332 24.18 37.21 -5.59
CA GLU A 332 24.55 38.47 -6.25
C GLU A 332 25.84 38.37 -7.06
N SER A 333 26.80 37.55 -6.63
CA SER A 333 28.04 37.29 -7.38
C SER A 333 27.83 36.51 -8.69
N ARG A 334 26.63 35.95 -8.90
CA ARG A 334 26.26 35.04 -10.00
C ARG A 334 25.34 35.70 -11.03
N LEU A 335 25.09 37.01 -10.92
CA LEU A 335 24.29 37.80 -11.87
C LEU A 335 24.84 37.82 -13.31
N LYS A 336 26.09 37.36 -13.52
CA LYS A 336 26.70 37.22 -14.86
C LYS A 336 26.38 35.89 -15.54
N ASP A 337 25.68 34.98 -14.88
CA ASP A 337 25.27 33.72 -15.49
C ASP A 337 24.16 33.94 -16.52
N ARG A 338 24.36 33.39 -17.72
CA ARG A 338 23.38 33.32 -18.83
C ARG A 338 21.98 32.84 -18.38
N THR A 339 21.94 32.15 -17.26
CA THR A 339 20.80 31.55 -16.61
C THR A 339 19.82 32.58 -16.00
N VAL A 340 20.32 33.69 -15.44
CA VAL A 340 19.46 34.77 -14.91
C VAL A 340 18.78 35.52 -16.04
N ASN A 341 19.53 35.78 -17.12
CA ASN A 341 19.01 36.44 -18.32
C ASN A 341 17.89 35.63 -18.98
N LEU A 342 17.93 34.29 -18.89
CA LEU A 342 16.89 33.44 -19.47
C LEU A 342 15.50 33.79 -18.92
N ILE A 343 15.34 33.89 -17.59
CA ILE A 343 14.03 34.15 -16.97
C ILE A 343 13.50 35.52 -17.41
N GLU A 344 14.37 36.54 -17.41
CA GLU A 344 14.02 37.88 -17.86
C GLU A 344 13.66 37.92 -19.35
N GLU A 345 14.50 37.35 -20.22
CA GLU A 345 14.30 37.36 -21.67
C GLU A 345 13.02 36.61 -22.09
N THR A 346 12.63 35.59 -21.33
CA THR A 346 11.56 34.66 -21.74
C THR A 346 10.23 34.90 -21.04
N LEU A 347 10.21 35.47 -19.83
CA LEU A 347 8.98 35.69 -19.06
C LEU A 347 8.55 37.15 -18.95
N LYS A 348 9.37 38.13 -19.36
CA LYS A 348 9.03 39.56 -19.24
C LYS A 348 7.70 39.97 -19.88
N ASP A 349 7.32 39.32 -20.97
CA ASP A 349 6.14 39.66 -21.76
C ASP A 349 4.89 38.90 -21.23
N GLY A 350 4.63 39.00 -19.92
CA GLY A 350 3.47 38.38 -19.27
C GLY A 350 3.60 36.89 -18.99
N GLY A 351 4.82 36.35 -18.98
CA GLY A 351 5.09 34.95 -18.68
C GLY A 351 4.93 34.61 -17.20
N TYR A 352 4.62 33.35 -16.94
CA TYR A 352 4.44 32.81 -15.58
C TYR A 352 4.91 31.37 -15.50
N VAL A 353 5.18 30.94 -14.27
CA VAL A 353 5.40 29.54 -13.93
C VAL A 353 4.36 29.10 -12.92
N GLU A 354 3.73 27.97 -13.19
CA GLU A 354 2.77 27.31 -12.31
C GLU A 354 3.29 25.91 -11.95
N ILE A 355 3.20 25.54 -10.68
CA ILE A 355 3.67 24.28 -10.13
C ILE A 355 2.53 23.65 -9.34
N ALA A 356 2.01 22.52 -9.79
CA ALA A 356 1.19 21.66 -8.96
C ALA A 356 2.12 20.82 -8.08
N LEU A 357 1.89 20.84 -6.77
CA LEU A 357 2.67 20.08 -5.80
C LEU A 357 1.77 19.48 -4.74
N GLU A 358 2.28 18.46 -4.06
CA GLU A 358 1.67 17.87 -2.89
C GLU A 358 2.60 18.05 -1.69
N ARG A 359 2.00 18.37 -0.54
CA ARG A 359 2.69 18.52 0.75
C ARG A 359 1.84 17.92 1.84
N GLU A 360 2.37 16.92 2.55
CA GLU A 360 1.70 16.26 3.68
C GLU A 360 0.27 15.81 3.33
N GLY A 361 0.08 15.32 2.09
CA GLY A 361 -1.23 14.89 1.57
C GLY A 361 -2.15 16.01 1.07
N ILE A 362 -1.70 17.27 1.08
CA ILE A 362 -2.45 18.42 0.58
C ILE A 362 -1.95 18.79 -0.82
N SER A 363 -2.86 18.78 -1.80
CA SER A 363 -2.56 19.26 -3.16
C SER A 363 -2.75 20.77 -3.25
N GLU A 364 -1.73 21.45 -3.78
CA GLU A 364 -1.72 22.89 -4.01
C GLU A 364 -1.18 23.23 -5.40
N THR A 365 -1.58 24.37 -5.94
CA THR A 365 -1.02 24.93 -7.17
C THR A 365 -0.38 26.29 -6.90
N TRP A 366 0.93 26.38 -7.11
CA TRP A 366 1.72 27.58 -6.88
C TRP A 366 2.01 28.28 -8.19
N ARG A 367 1.57 29.53 -8.33
CA ARG A 367 1.80 30.35 -9.51
C ARG A 367 2.65 31.57 -9.16
N ARG A 368 3.73 31.77 -9.92
CA ARG A 368 4.59 32.96 -9.86
C ARG A 368 4.59 33.64 -11.23
N ASP A 369 4.09 34.86 -11.28
CA ASP A 369 4.10 35.69 -12.48
C ASP A 369 5.37 36.56 -12.52
N TYR A 370 5.97 36.74 -13.70
CA TYR A 370 7.19 37.56 -13.80
C TYR A 370 6.96 39.03 -13.39
N ALA A 371 5.75 39.56 -13.62
CA ALA A 371 5.39 40.92 -13.21
C ALA A 371 5.40 41.12 -11.69
N ASN A 372 5.27 40.04 -10.89
CA ASN A 372 5.28 40.09 -9.44
C ASN A 372 6.21 38.99 -8.88
N ARG A 373 7.50 39.31 -8.83
CA ARG A 373 8.54 38.36 -8.42
C ARG A 373 8.56 38.11 -6.90
N GLU A 374 8.03 38.99 -6.08
CA GLU A 374 8.17 38.93 -4.61
C GLU A 374 7.16 38.01 -3.92
N THR A 375 6.17 37.50 -4.66
CA THR A 375 5.09 36.67 -4.09
C THR A 375 4.73 35.51 -4.98
N ILE A 376 4.11 34.49 -4.38
CA ILE A 376 3.56 33.31 -5.07
C ILE A 376 2.07 33.24 -4.73
N SER A 377 1.23 33.02 -5.74
CA SER A 377 -0.19 32.74 -5.55
C SER A 377 -0.39 31.24 -5.35
N VAL A 378 -0.90 30.84 -4.19
CA VAL A 378 -1.16 29.45 -3.82
C VAL A 378 -2.66 29.20 -3.91
N ARG A 379 -3.05 28.28 -4.79
CA ARG A 379 -4.42 27.78 -4.91
C ARG A 379 -4.53 26.44 -4.19
N ASP A 380 -5.44 26.33 -3.24
CA ASP A 380 -5.75 25.06 -2.57
C ASP A 380 -6.71 24.18 -3.39
N ALA A 381 -6.98 22.96 -2.90
CA ALA A 381 -7.91 22.03 -3.53
C ALA A 381 -9.38 22.54 -3.58
N ALA A 382 -9.76 23.48 -2.71
CA ALA A 382 -11.08 24.12 -2.72
C ALA A 382 -11.17 25.31 -3.69
N GLY A 383 -10.05 25.67 -4.34
CA GLY A 383 -9.95 26.78 -5.28
C GLY A 383 -9.70 28.13 -4.63
N ASN A 384 -9.49 28.19 -3.31
CA ASN A 384 -9.15 29.44 -2.63
C ASN A 384 -7.73 29.84 -3.02
N VAL A 385 -7.55 31.12 -3.35
CA VAL A 385 -6.25 31.66 -3.72
C VAL A 385 -5.74 32.54 -2.59
N THR A 386 -4.53 32.24 -2.11
CA THR A 386 -3.81 33.05 -1.14
C THR A 386 -2.49 33.51 -1.74
N THR A 387 -2.06 34.72 -1.39
CA THR A 387 -0.75 35.24 -1.83
C THR A 387 0.23 35.12 -0.68
N VAL A 388 1.38 34.48 -0.94
CA VAL A 388 2.43 34.27 0.06
C VAL A 388 3.73 34.95 -0.38
N PRO A 389 4.49 35.58 0.55
CA PRO A 389 5.85 36.05 0.28
C PRO A 389 6.79 34.89 -0.08
N LEU A 390 7.85 35.15 -0.86
CA LEU A 390 8.84 34.12 -1.22
C LEU A 390 9.43 33.40 0.00
N SER A 391 9.74 34.13 1.08
CA SER A 391 10.32 33.52 2.28
C SER A 391 9.38 32.50 2.95
N ASP A 392 8.07 32.71 2.87
CA ASP A 392 7.07 31.76 3.36
C ASP A 392 6.94 30.56 2.42
N ALA A 393 6.91 30.79 1.11
CA ALA A 393 6.89 29.71 0.12
C ALA A 393 8.14 28.80 0.24
N GLN A 394 9.33 29.39 0.39
CA GLN A 394 10.58 28.65 0.59
C GLN A 394 10.59 27.83 1.90
N ARG A 395 9.91 28.31 2.95
CA ARG A 395 9.71 27.54 4.20
C ARG A 395 8.69 26.42 4.04
N ARG A 396 7.63 26.67 3.26
CA ARG A 396 6.59 25.68 2.96
C ARG A 396 7.17 24.55 2.13
N PHE A 397 7.81 24.77 0.99
CA PHE A 397 8.37 23.67 0.19
C PHE A 397 9.91 23.65 0.28
N PRO A 398 10.50 22.84 1.17
CA PRO A 398 11.95 22.71 1.27
C PRO A 398 12.52 22.12 -0.03
N GLY A 399 13.49 22.81 -0.61
CA GLY A 399 14.11 22.41 -1.86
C GLY A 399 15.54 22.91 -1.95
N ARG A 400 16.43 22.09 -2.51
CA ARG A 400 17.83 22.48 -2.75
C ARG A 400 18.10 22.52 -4.25
N ALA A 401 18.71 23.60 -4.70
CA ALA A 401 19.06 23.82 -6.09
C ALA A 401 20.58 23.90 -6.22
N PHE A 402 21.16 23.01 -7.05
CA PHE A 402 22.60 22.97 -7.31
C PHE A 402 22.92 23.47 -8.72
N ASP A 403 23.91 24.34 -8.87
CA ASP A 403 24.38 24.78 -10.19
C ASP A 403 25.16 23.68 -10.92
N GLN A 404 25.34 23.87 -12.23
CA GLN A 404 25.93 22.87 -13.13
C GLN A 404 27.37 22.46 -12.74
N LYS A 405 28.12 23.32 -12.03
CA LYS A 405 29.45 23.02 -11.47
C LYS A 405 29.45 22.94 -9.94
N GLY A 406 28.30 23.11 -9.30
CA GLY A 406 28.12 23.13 -7.86
C GLY A 406 28.46 21.80 -7.23
N LEU A 407 27.92 20.70 -7.79
CA LEU A 407 28.21 19.36 -7.29
C LEU A 407 29.71 19.00 -7.42
N SER A 408 30.34 19.33 -8.56
CA SER A 408 31.77 19.06 -8.77
C SER A 408 32.70 19.89 -7.88
N SER A 409 32.36 21.17 -7.64
CA SER A 409 33.13 22.07 -6.78
C SER A 409 32.85 21.87 -5.28
N THR A 410 31.69 21.30 -4.95
CA THR A 410 31.37 20.89 -3.59
C THR A 410 32.02 19.56 -3.24
N MET A 411 32.14 18.61 -4.19
CA MET A 411 32.86 17.34 -3.96
C MET A 411 34.38 17.50 -3.81
N THR A 412 34.95 18.64 -4.21
CA THR A 412 36.37 18.95 -3.93
C THR A 412 36.61 19.41 -2.48
N ASP A 413 35.57 19.69 -1.71
CA ASP A 413 35.65 20.03 -0.28
C ASP A 413 34.94 18.94 0.55
N PRO A 414 35.69 18.00 1.17
CA PRO A 414 35.13 16.88 1.92
C PRO A 414 34.17 17.30 3.04
N LYS A 415 34.36 18.50 3.63
CA LYS A 415 33.47 19.00 4.69
C LYS A 415 32.13 19.48 4.13
N ARG A 416 32.13 20.22 3.02
CA ARG A 416 30.88 20.63 2.36
C ARG A 416 30.15 19.47 1.71
N ALA A 417 30.88 18.50 1.14
CA ALA A 417 30.29 17.28 0.62
C ALA A 417 29.67 16.44 1.75
N ALA A 418 30.36 16.30 2.88
CA ALA A 418 29.81 15.65 4.07
C ALA A 418 28.62 16.43 4.64
N ASP A 419 28.66 17.74 4.84
CA ASP A 419 27.52 18.52 5.33
C ASP A 419 26.30 18.46 4.38
N GLN A 420 26.51 18.29 3.08
CA GLN A 420 25.43 18.17 2.10
C GLN A 420 24.86 16.75 2.00
N ILE A 421 25.69 15.71 2.01
CA ILE A 421 25.28 14.30 2.03
C ILE A 421 24.68 13.95 3.38
N THR A 422 25.36 14.33 4.46
CA THR A 422 24.85 14.24 5.84
C THR A 422 23.65 15.16 6.01
N GLY A 423 23.53 16.29 5.30
CA GLY A 423 22.31 17.11 5.33
C GLY A 423 21.12 16.55 4.53
N ILE A 424 21.33 15.53 3.69
CA ILE A 424 20.27 14.73 3.03
C ILE A 424 19.87 13.59 3.97
N ALA A 425 20.84 12.84 4.49
CA ALA A 425 20.62 11.77 5.47
C ALA A 425 20.09 12.28 6.82
N ALA A 426 20.55 13.44 7.29
CA ALA A 426 20.09 14.10 8.51
C ALA A 426 18.78 14.86 8.30
N ALA A 427 18.40 15.23 7.08
CA ALA A 427 17.04 15.74 6.85
C ALA A 427 16.03 14.58 6.95
N GLU A 428 16.37 13.41 6.41
CA GLU A 428 15.61 12.17 6.62
C GLU A 428 15.60 11.75 8.10
N GLU A 429 16.74 11.83 8.80
CA GLU A 429 16.83 11.50 10.23
C GLU A 429 16.11 12.54 11.11
N VAL A 430 16.15 13.83 10.77
CA VAL A 430 15.44 14.91 11.48
C VAL A 430 13.94 14.81 11.23
N GLU A 431 13.49 14.49 10.02
CA GLU A 431 12.08 14.26 9.73
C GLU A 431 11.57 12.97 10.38
N GLN A 432 12.37 11.90 10.39
CA GLN A 432 12.07 10.70 11.19
C GLN A 432 11.98 11.02 12.68
N ARG A 433 12.92 11.79 13.23
CA ARG A 433 12.87 12.24 14.63
C ARG A 433 11.64 13.11 14.90
N ARG A 434 11.29 14.02 13.99
CA ARG A 434 10.09 14.86 14.12
C ARG A 434 8.82 14.01 14.17
N ARG A 435 8.70 13.01 13.30
CA ARG A 435 7.56 12.06 13.32
C ARG A 435 7.53 11.23 14.59
N ILE A 436 8.68 10.69 15.01
CA ILE A 436 8.79 9.93 16.26
C ILE A 436 8.37 10.82 17.45
N ASP A 437 8.79 12.09 17.48
CA ASP A 437 8.40 13.03 18.54
C ASP A 437 6.91 13.36 18.49
N GLU A 438 6.32 13.58 17.31
CA GLU A 438 4.88 13.80 17.14
C GLU A 438 4.06 12.58 17.59
N ASP A 439 4.48 11.37 17.23
CA ASP A 439 3.88 10.11 17.65
C ASP A 439 4.00 9.92 19.17
N ILE A 440 5.16 10.22 19.75
CA ILE A 440 5.36 10.21 21.20
C ILE A 440 4.42 11.20 21.89
N GLN A 441 4.24 12.41 21.35
CA GLN A 441 3.33 13.40 21.93
C GLN A 441 1.86 13.00 21.79
N SER A 442 1.49 12.34 20.68
CA SER A 442 0.15 11.80 20.47
C SER A 442 -0.14 10.63 21.43
N ALA A 443 0.82 9.71 21.59
CA ALA A 443 0.75 8.60 22.53
C ALA A 443 0.67 9.10 23.98
N LYS A 444 1.49 10.08 24.37
CA LYS A 444 1.43 10.72 25.71
C LYS A 444 0.06 11.35 25.96
N ARG A 445 -0.50 12.07 24.99
CA ARG A 445 -1.85 12.66 25.09
C ARG A 445 -2.91 11.58 25.28
N SER A 446 -2.84 10.51 24.49
CA SER A 446 -3.77 9.37 24.55
C SER A 446 -3.70 8.64 25.90
N VAL A 447 -2.49 8.35 26.40
CA VAL A 447 -2.28 7.72 27.71
C VAL A 447 -2.74 8.63 28.84
N THR A 448 -2.49 9.93 28.75
CA THR A 448 -2.95 10.90 29.76
C THR A 448 -4.47 10.96 29.82
N LEU A 449 -5.13 10.99 28.66
CA LEU A 449 -6.58 10.96 28.57
C LEU A 449 -7.15 9.66 29.16
N ALA A 450 -6.55 8.51 28.83
CA ALA A 450 -6.95 7.21 29.38
C ALA A 450 -6.78 7.14 30.91
N LEU A 451 -5.69 7.70 31.46
CA LEU A 451 -5.48 7.78 32.90
C LEU A 451 -6.48 8.71 33.59
N GLN A 452 -6.83 9.85 32.96
CA GLN A 452 -7.87 10.75 33.47
C GLN A 452 -9.24 10.08 33.47
N GLN A 453 -9.58 9.34 32.42
CA GLN A 453 -10.82 8.55 32.34
C GLN A 453 -10.85 7.45 33.40
N LEU A 454 -9.73 6.75 33.63
CA LEU A 454 -9.63 5.73 34.67
C LEU A 454 -9.80 6.34 36.07
N ALA A 455 -9.18 7.48 36.35
CA ALA A 455 -9.34 8.21 37.60
C ALA A 455 -10.80 8.65 37.81
N ALA A 456 -11.44 9.21 36.78
CA ALA A 456 -12.85 9.60 36.81
C ALA A 456 -13.76 8.39 37.07
N TYR A 457 -13.47 7.23 36.46
CA TYR A 457 -14.18 5.97 36.70
C TYR A 457 -14.06 5.52 38.17
N TRP A 458 -12.85 5.52 38.75
CA TRP A 458 -12.66 5.16 40.16
C TRP A 458 -13.35 6.14 41.12
N GLN A 459 -13.34 7.44 40.80
CA GLN A 459 -14.05 8.46 41.56
C GLN A 459 -15.56 8.21 41.54
N ALA A 460 -16.13 7.98 40.35
CA ALA A 460 -17.55 7.67 40.18
C ALA A 460 -17.95 6.39 40.92
N ARG A 461 -17.08 5.36 40.90
CA ARG A 461 -17.29 4.11 41.65
C ARG A 461 -17.29 4.33 43.16
N LEU A 462 -16.38 5.16 43.68
CA LEU A 462 -16.34 5.51 45.11
C LEU A 462 -17.60 6.30 45.52
N ASP A 463 -18.04 7.25 44.70
CA ASP A 463 -19.25 8.03 44.96
C ASP A 463 -20.50 7.16 44.91
N ALA A 464 -20.57 6.20 43.98
CA ALA A 464 -21.65 5.21 43.94
C ALA A 464 -21.69 4.36 45.22
N GLN A 465 -20.53 3.88 45.70
CA GLN A 465 -20.46 3.15 46.97
C GLN A 465 -20.92 3.99 48.17
N ARG A 466 -20.50 5.27 48.23
CA ARG A 466 -20.93 6.19 49.30
C ARG A 466 -22.44 6.43 49.26
N LYS A 467 -23.00 6.66 48.07
CA LYS A 467 -24.45 6.84 47.88
C LYS A 467 -25.24 5.59 48.28
N ALA A 468 -24.76 4.40 47.91
CA ALA A 468 -25.38 3.13 48.29
C ALA A 468 -25.36 2.91 49.82
N ALA A 469 -24.23 3.20 50.47
CA ALA A 469 -24.12 3.14 51.93
C ALA A 469 -25.08 4.12 52.61
N PHE A 470 -25.15 5.37 52.12
CA PHE A 470 -26.07 6.39 52.63
C PHE A 470 -27.54 6.01 52.42
N ALA A 471 -27.90 5.43 51.27
CA ALA A 471 -29.24 4.94 51.00
C ALA A 471 -29.64 3.81 51.97
N THR A 472 -28.72 2.87 52.23
CA THR A 472 -28.91 1.78 53.19
C THR A 472 -29.12 2.30 54.61
N GLU A 473 -28.30 3.28 55.05
CA GLU A 473 -28.47 3.94 56.34
C GLU A 473 -29.80 4.68 56.43
N THR A 474 -30.17 5.43 55.39
CA THR A 474 -31.43 6.18 55.33
C THR A 474 -32.63 5.24 55.38
N GLN A 475 -32.57 4.10 54.69
CA GLN A 475 -33.62 3.09 54.72
C GLN A 475 -33.74 2.42 56.08
N THR A 476 -32.61 2.15 56.75
CA THR A 476 -32.57 1.63 58.13
C THR A 476 -33.14 2.64 59.13
N ARG A 477 -32.83 3.93 58.97
CA ARG A 477 -33.43 5.00 59.78
C ARG A 477 -34.93 5.10 59.53
N ALA A 478 -35.36 5.03 58.28
CA ALA A 478 -36.77 5.07 57.91
C ALA A 478 -37.54 3.88 58.48
N SER A 479 -36.96 2.67 58.48
CA SER A 479 -37.59 1.49 59.08
C SER A 479 -37.67 1.59 60.60
N LEU A 480 -36.61 2.06 61.27
CA LEU A 480 -36.63 2.29 62.73
C LEU A 480 -37.65 3.38 63.14
N VAL A 481 -37.74 4.47 62.36
CA VAL A 481 -38.77 5.50 62.58
C VAL A 481 -40.16 4.93 62.33
N ALA A 482 -40.36 4.11 61.29
CA ALA A 482 -41.64 3.45 61.02
C ALA A 482 -42.03 2.44 62.13
N GLU A 483 -41.08 1.68 62.68
CA GLU A 483 -41.31 0.80 63.83
C GLU A 483 -41.65 1.59 65.09
N ARG A 484 -40.94 2.69 65.37
CA ARG A 484 -41.25 3.57 66.50
C ARG A 484 -42.64 4.18 66.38
N LEU A 485 -43.03 4.62 65.18
CA LEU A 485 -44.37 5.13 64.89
C LEU A 485 -45.46 4.05 65.02
N ARG A 486 -45.15 2.78 64.74
CA ARG A 486 -46.05 1.64 64.96
C ARG A 486 -46.18 1.27 66.45
N ALA A 487 -45.13 1.43 67.24
CA ALA A 487 -45.11 1.10 68.67
C ALA A 487 -45.71 2.20 69.57
N GLU A 488 -45.49 3.49 69.25
CA GLU A 488 -45.86 4.60 70.14
C GLU A 488 -47.21 5.28 69.80
N GLY A 489 -47.86 4.92 68.68
CA GLY A 489 -49.12 5.53 68.26
C GLY A 489 -48.95 6.93 67.66
N VAL A 490 -49.69 7.22 66.60
CA VAL A 490 -49.47 8.38 65.71
C VAL A 490 -49.75 9.71 66.42
N SER A 491 -48.70 10.45 66.80
CA SER A 491 -48.82 11.85 67.25
C SER A 491 -49.11 12.80 66.07
N ALA A 492 -49.64 13.99 66.35
CA ALA A 492 -49.99 14.99 65.35
C ALA A 492 -48.83 15.38 64.41
N ALA A 493 -47.58 15.30 64.88
CA ALA A 493 -46.38 15.56 64.06
C ALA A 493 -46.11 14.48 63.00
N ALA A 494 -46.51 13.22 63.25
CA ALA A 494 -46.31 12.12 62.30
C ALA A 494 -47.27 12.18 61.10
N ARG A 495 -48.44 12.82 61.25
CA ARG A 495 -49.38 13.06 60.13
C ARG A 495 -48.83 14.03 59.08
N GLU A 496 -47.99 14.98 59.48
CA GLU A 496 -47.36 15.95 58.58
C GLU A 496 -46.27 15.29 57.71
N ILE A 497 -45.58 14.28 58.23
CA ILE A 497 -44.58 13.49 57.50
C ILE A 497 -45.26 12.56 56.49
N ILE A 498 -46.38 11.93 56.85
CA ILE A 498 -47.19 11.10 55.93
C ILE A 498 -47.73 11.95 54.77
N ALA A 499 -48.04 13.23 54.98
CA ALA A 499 -48.50 14.13 53.91
C ALA A 499 -47.42 14.37 52.83
N LYS A 500 -46.13 14.16 53.14
CA LYS A 500 -45.00 14.25 52.19
C LYS A 500 -44.69 12.92 51.49
N ALA A 501 -45.38 11.83 51.81
CA ALA A 501 -45.20 10.51 51.19
C ALA A 501 -45.20 10.53 49.63
N PRO A 502 -46.02 11.36 48.95
CA PRO A 502 -45.97 11.45 47.48
C PRO A 502 -44.63 11.99 46.94
N SER A 503 -44.01 12.94 47.63
CA SER A 503 -42.68 13.47 47.22
C SER A 503 -41.55 12.47 47.43
N PHE A 504 -41.64 11.63 48.47
CA PHE A 504 -40.69 10.54 48.69
C PHE A 504 -40.88 9.41 47.68
N ALA A 505 -42.12 9.11 47.28
CA ALA A 505 -42.43 8.14 46.23
C ALA A 505 -41.91 8.60 44.85
N GLN A 506 -42.02 9.89 44.53
CA GLN A 506 -41.41 10.48 43.33
C GLN A 506 -39.88 10.42 43.36
N GLY A 507 -39.25 10.73 44.50
CA GLY A 507 -37.81 10.59 44.67
C GLY A 507 -37.32 9.14 44.50
N ALA A 508 -38.07 8.16 45.03
CA ALA A 508 -37.75 6.74 44.86
C ALA A 508 -37.93 6.25 43.41
N ALA A 509 -38.90 6.78 42.67
CA ALA A 509 -39.05 6.51 41.24
C ALA A 509 -37.86 7.05 40.44
N TYR A 510 -37.45 8.30 40.71
CA TYR A 510 -36.29 8.92 40.07
C TYR A 510 -34.99 8.15 40.34
N ILE A 511 -34.80 7.64 41.56
CA ILE A 511 -33.62 6.82 41.90
C ILE A 511 -33.62 5.50 41.11
N ARG A 512 -34.78 4.84 40.95
CA ARG A 512 -34.87 3.60 40.15
C ARG A 512 -34.58 3.83 38.68
N ASP A 513 -35.06 4.94 38.11
CA ASP A 513 -34.77 5.30 36.72
C ASP A 513 -33.26 5.56 36.54
N LEU A 514 -32.63 6.25 37.51
CA LEU A 514 -31.19 6.49 37.52
C LEU A 514 -30.36 5.20 37.63
N GLU A 515 -30.82 4.23 38.43
CA GLU A 515 -30.19 2.91 38.55
C GLU A 515 -30.28 2.12 37.25
N ALA A 516 -31.42 2.18 36.56
CA ALA A 516 -31.60 1.55 35.25
C ALA A 516 -30.67 2.15 34.19
N ASP A 517 -30.54 3.48 34.16
CA ASP A 517 -29.64 4.19 33.24
C ASP A 517 -28.16 3.84 33.50
N ILE A 518 -27.74 3.78 34.77
CA ILE A 518 -26.38 3.39 35.16
C ILE A 518 -26.11 1.93 34.78
N SER A 519 -27.06 1.02 35.02
CA SER A 519 -26.92 -0.39 34.61
C SER A 519 -26.81 -0.54 33.09
N SER A 520 -27.56 0.25 32.31
CA SER A 520 -27.45 0.27 30.85
C SER A 520 -26.08 0.76 30.39
N ALA A 521 -25.59 1.87 30.95
CA ALA A 521 -24.28 2.42 30.62
C ALA A 521 -23.12 1.46 31.00
N VAL A 522 -23.24 0.76 32.13
CA VAL A 522 -22.27 -0.28 32.54
C VAL A 522 -22.32 -1.47 31.58
N ALA A 523 -23.49 -1.90 31.11
CA ALA A 523 -23.61 -2.97 30.13
C ALA A 523 -22.94 -2.59 28.79
N GLU A 524 -23.17 -1.37 28.29
CA GLU A 524 -22.51 -0.84 27.09
C GLU A 524 -20.98 -0.79 27.24
N LEU A 525 -20.48 -0.29 28.39
CA LEU A 525 -19.05 -0.28 28.69
C LEU A 525 -18.45 -1.69 28.78
N THR A 526 -19.20 -2.65 29.31
CA THR A 526 -18.76 -4.06 29.41
C THR A 526 -18.69 -4.71 28.02
N THR A 527 -19.56 -4.32 27.09
CA THR A 527 -19.49 -4.75 25.67
C THR A 527 -18.37 -4.06 24.87
N LEU A 528 -17.95 -2.85 25.27
CA LEU A 528 -16.83 -2.13 24.66
C LEU A 528 -15.45 -2.60 25.15
N SER A 529 -15.36 -3.17 26.36
CA SER A 529 -14.12 -3.61 26.98
C SER A 529 -13.30 -4.65 26.15
N PRO A 530 -13.90 -5.67 25.52
CA PRO A 530 -13.16 -6.63 24.67
C PRO A 530 -12.63 -6.00 23.36
N ARG A 531 -13.32 -4.97 22.85
CA ARG A 531 -12.93 -4.28 21.61
C ARG A 531 -11.76 -3.32 21.81
N LEU A 532 -11.59 -2.77 23.02
CA LEU A 532 -10.50 -1.86 23.38
C LEU A 532 -9.23 -2.58 23.83
N LEU A 533 -9.34 -3.78 24.42
CA LEU A 533 -8.18 -4.47 24.99
C LEU A 533 -7.47 -5.42 24.03
N GLY A 534 -8.08 -5.78 22.89
CA GLY A 534 -7.52 -6.75 21.95
C GLY A 534 -7.35 -8.13 22.60
N GLU A 535 -7.98 -9.15 22.05
CA GLU A 535 -7.71 -10.53 22.50
C GLU A 535 -6.23 -10.88 22.26
N SER A 536 -5.42 -10.68 23.29
CA SER A 536 -4.09 -11.23 23.42
C SER A 536 -3.97 -11.86 24.80
N GLY A 537 -3.75 -13.18 24.81
CA GLY A 537 -3.28 -13.88 26.00
C GLY A 537 -4.09 -15.07 26.45
N ARG A 538 -4.00 -16.18 25.69
CA ARG A 538 -3.98 -17.50 26.33
C ARG A 538 -2.89 -17.50 27.41
N ARG A 539 -3.33 -17.80 28.63
CA ARG A 539 -2.56 -18.10 29.84
C ARG A 539 -1.16 -18.70 29.60
N ARG A 540 -0.13 -18.07 30.16
CA ARG A 540 0.95 -18.75 30.89
C ARG A 540 1.34 -17.91 32.09
N GLY A 541 1.01 -18.40 33.28
CA GLY A 541 1.43 -17.80 34.53
C GLY A 541 2.90 -18.09 34.81
N THR A 542 3.54 -17.19 35.56
CA THR A 542 4.41 -17.51 36.70
C THR A 542 4.54 -16.24 37.53
N LEU A 543 4.11 -16.33 38.80
CA LEU A 543 4.21 -15.30 39.81
C LEU A 543 5.68 -15.00 40.15
N ILE A 544 6.01 -13.72 40.34
CA ILE A 544 7.18 -13.30 41.13
C ILE A 544 6.65 -12.52 42.33
N TYR A 545 6.77 -13.12 43.51
CA TYR A 545 6.59 -12.45 44.80
C TYR A 545 7.86 -11.66 45.12
N LEU A 546 7.71 -10.37 45.45
CA LEU A 546 8.71 -9.59 46.18
C LEU A 546 8.21 -9.40 47.61
N LEU A 547 8.76 -10.21 48.52
CA LEU A 547 8.66 -10.02 49.96
C LEU A 547 9.65 -8.92 50.38
N LEU A 548 9.16 -7.88 51.04
CA LEU A 548 9.97 -6.96 51.84
C LEU A 548 10.17 -7.58 53.25
N PRO A 549 11.30 -7.33 53.92
CA PRO A 549 11.75 -8.12 55.07
C PRO A 549 10.96 -7.82 56.35
N ASN A 550 10.39 -8.86 56.95
CA ASN A 550 10.93 -9.54 58.15
C ASN A 550 10.28 -10.91 58.32
#